data_AF-A0A969EHZ6-F1
#
_entry.id   AF-A0A969EHZ6-F1
#
_cell.length_a   1.000
_cell.length_b   1.000
_cell.length_c   1.000
_cell.angle_alpha   90.00
_cell.angle_beta   90.00
_cell.angle_gamma   90.00
#
_symmetry.space_group_name_H-M   'P 1'
#
loop_
_entity.id
_entity.type
_entity.pdbx_description
1 polymer ?
#
loop_
_entity_poly.entity_id
_entity_poly.type
_entity_poly.pdbx_seq_one_letter_code
_entity_poly.pdbx_strand_id
1 'polypeptide(L)' 'MKLIDALLLSLAAVFIIIGIYEVMTQGLGHAYWSIMLSMVLFFVYVIRKRK' A
#
# COMPACT_ATOMS: atom_id res chain seq x y z
N MET A 1 -8.13 12.71 10.22
CA MET A 1 -9.40 12.21 10.82
C MET A 1 -9.15 10.75 11.10
N LYS A 2 -9.27 10.30 12.37
CA LYS A 2 -8.84 8.95 12.78
C LYS A 2 -9.33 7.83 11.86
N LEU A 3 -10.54 7.94 11.31
CA LEU A 3 -11.11 6.98 10.37
C LEU A 3 -10.41 6.95 9.00
N ILE A 4 -10.14 8.11 8.41
CA ILE A 4 -9.48 8.22 7.09
C ILE A 4 -8.05 7.70 7.17
N ASP A 5 -7.36 8.00 8.28
CA ASP A 5 -5.98 7.61 8.47
C ASP A 5 -5.87 6.08 8.72
N ALA A 6 -6.85 5.49 9.42
CA ALA A 6 -6.98 4.04 9.55
C ALA A 6 -7.32 3.35 8.22
N LEU A 7 -8.23 3.92 7.43
CA LEU A 7 -8.58 3.40 6.10
C LEU A 7 -7.37 3.40 5.16
N LEU A 8 -6.62 4.51 5.10
CA LEU A 8 -5.41 4.62 4.29
C LEU A 8 -4.37 3.56 4.66
N LEU A 9 -4.13 3.37 5.97
CA LEU A 9 -3.18 2.39 6.46
C LEU A 9 -3.62 0.96 6.13
N SER A 10 -4.90 0.65 6.35
CA SER A 10 -5.48 -0.65 6.01
C SER A 10 -5.40 -0.94 4.50
N LEU A 11 -5.72 0.06 3.65
CA LEU A 11 -5.61 -0.09 2.20
C LEU A 11 -4.16 -0.35 1.79
N ALA A 12 -3.20 0.40 2.33
CA ALA A 12 -1.78 0.18 2.07
C ALA A 12 -1.36 -1.25 2.46
N ALA A 13 -1.80 -1.75 3.61
CA ALA A 13 -1.52 -3.12 4.04
C ALA A 13 -2.11 -4.17 3.08
N VAL A 14 -3.35 -3.99 2.62
CA VAL A 14 -3.98 -4.91 1.65
C VAL A 14 -3.17 -4.97 0.35
N PHE A 15 -2.78 -3.82 -0.21
CA PHE A 15 -1.98 -3.79 -1.43
C PHE A 15 -0.58 -4.38 -1.26
N ILE A 16 0.03 -4.26 -0.07
CA ILE A 16 1.32 -4.92 0.19
C ILE A 16 1.17 -6.45 0.20
N ILE A 17 0.07 -6.98 0.79
CA ILE A 17 -0.20 -8.42 0.84
C ILE A 17 -0.42 -8.97 -0.58
N ILE A 18 -1.22 -8.26 -1.38
CA ILE A 18 -1.43 -8.61 -2.80
C ILE A 18 -0.11 -8.57 -3.55
N GLY A 19 0.69 -7.51 -3.37
CA GLY A 19 1.99 -7.38 -4.02
C GLY A 19 2.94 -8.53 -3.67
N ILE A 20 3.02 -8.93 -2.40
CA ILE A 20 3.82 -10.09 -1.98
C ILE A 20 3.34 -11.36 -2.69
N TYR A 21 2.04 -11.60 -2.73
CA TYR A 21 1.47 -12.75 -3.44
C TYR A 21 1.78 -12.72 -4.95
N GLU A 22 1.64 -11.56 -5.60
CA GLU A 22 1.96 -11.38 -7.01
C GLU A 22 3.45 -11.58 -7.29
N VAL A 23 4.34 -11.12 -6.40
CA VAL A 23 5.80 -11.38 -6.52
C VAL A 23 6.06 -12.88 -6.50
N MET A 24 5.41 -13.61 -5.59
CA MET A 24 5.60 -15.05 -5.45
C MET A 24 5.02 -15.86 -6.60
N THR A 25 3.99 -15.36 -7.29
CA THR A 25 3.25 -16.12 -8.32
C THR A 25 3.57 -15.71 -9.75
N GLN A 26 3.78 -14.41 -10.00
CA GLN A 26 3.97 -13.84 -11.34
C GLN A 26 5.27 -13.03 -11.47
N GLY A 27 6.01 -12.86 -10.37
CA GLY A 27 7.28 -12.14 -10.34
C GLY A 27 7.13 -10.62 -10.16
N LEU A 28 8.28 -9.96 -10.00
CA LEU A 28 8.37 -8.54 -9.63
C LEU A 28 7.78 -7.60 -10.68
N GLY A 29 7.88 -7.93 -11.97
CA GLY A 29 7.36 -7.09 -13.04
C GLY A 29 5.85 -6.94 -12.99
N HIS A 30 5.14 -8.04 -12.72
CA HIS A 30 3.69 -8.01 -12.56
C HIS A 30 3.28 -7.36 -11.24
N ALA A 31 3.97 -7.67 -10.14
CA ALA A 31 3.66 -7.11 -8.81
C ALA A 31 3.99 -5.62 -8.64
N TYR A 32 4.64 -4.99 -9.63
CA TYR A 32 5.12 -3.62 -9.51
C TYR A 32 3.99 -2.64 -9.20
N TRP A 33 2.82 -2.83 -9.82
CA TRP A 33 1.70 -1.89 -9.67
C TRP A 33 1.12 -1.93 -8.24
N SER A 34 0.94 -3.12 -7.67
CA SER A 34 0.36 -3.32 -6.34
C SER A 34 1.31 -2.85 -5.24
N ILE A 35 2.61 -3.13 -5.38
CA ILE A 35 3.65 -2.60 -4.49
C ILE A 35 3.69 -1.07 -4.56
N MET A 36 3.69 -0.50 -5.77
CA MET A 36 3.76 0.95 -5.95
C MET A 36 2.53 1.65 -5.34
N LEU A 37 1.34 1.10 -5.54
CA LEU A 37 0.11 1.66 -5.02
C LEU A 37 0.06 1.62 -3.48
N SER A 38 0.54 0.52 -2.88
CA SER A 38 0.72 0.45 -1.42
C SER A 38 1.68 1.52 -0.90
N MET A 39 2.80 1.72 -1.59
CA MET A 39 3.82 2.72 -1.22
C MET A 39 3.25 4.14 -1.25
N VAL A 40 2.49 4.48 -2.30
CA VAL A 40 1.80 5.78 -2.43
C VAL A 40 0.81 5.98 -1.28
N LEU A 41 -0.03 4.99 -1.00
CA LEU A 41 -1.02 5.06 0.09
C LEU A 41 -0.33 5.26 1.45
N PHE A 42 0.77 4.55 1.69
CA PHE A 42 1.56 4.70 2.90
C PHE A 42 2.19 6.09 3.01
N PHE A 43 2.76 6.62 1.93
CA PHE A 43 3.30 7.99 1.94
C PHE A 43 2.23 9.04 2.20
N VAL A 44 1.05 8.90 1.58
CA VAL A 44 -0.08 9.79 1.84
C VAL A 44 -0.48 9.73 3.32
N TYR A 45 -0.55 8.54 3.92
CA TYR A 45 -0.78 8.39 5.36
C TYR A 45 0.29 9.10 6.21
N VAL A 46 1.58 8.92 5.89
CA VAL A 46 2.69 9.56 6.63
C VAL A 46 2.63 11.08 6.52
N ILE A 47 2.40 11.62 5.33
CA ILE A 47 2.27 13.07 5.10
C ILE A 47 1.10 13.64 5.89
N ARG A 48 -0.05 12.95 5.87
CA ARG A 48 -1.24 13.37 6.64
C ARG A 48 -1.05 13.32 8.14
N LYS A 49 -0.24 12.38 8.64
CA LYS A 49 0.05 12.25 10.08
C LYS A 49 1.06 13.28 10.58
N ARG A 50 1.95 13.75 9.71
CA ARG A 50 2.96 14.79 10.04
C ARG A 50 2.42 16.22 9.98
N LYS A 51 1.32 16.44 9.26
CA LYS A 51 0.66 17.74 9.15
C LYS A 51 -0.36 17.93 10.25
#